data_AF-A0A3D2PAG5-F1
#
_entry.id   AF-A0A3D2PAG5-F1
#
_cell.length_a   1.000
_cell.length_b   1.000
_cell.length_c   1.000
_cell.angle_alpha   90.00
_cell.angle_beta   90.00
_cell.angle_gamma   90.00
#
_symmetry.space_group_name_H-M   'P 1'
#
loop_
_entity.id
_entity.type
_entity.pdbx_description
1 polymer ?
#
loop_
_entity_poly.entity_id
_entity_poly.type
_entity_poly.pdbx_seq_one_letter_code
_entity_poly.pdbx_strand_id
1 'polypeptide(L)'
;SPITNHQSPVLVGIHCCANTDWSIVLETGIDILSFDAYDYFDSLLLYREAVKKFIQRDGMLAWGIVPTDEKVLNESVDSLKRKFLSSIEQLVKNGIEGKKLLDNFLFTPSCGLGTKSEPIAEKTLLLTSELSKEILDYTD
;
A
#
# COMPACT_ATOMS: atom_id res chain seq x y z
N SER A 1 15.31 23.67 -1.87
CA SER A 1 15.38 22.29 -1.35
C SER A 1 13.97 21.80 -1.11
N PRO A 2 13.56 20.64 -1.64
CA PRO A 2 12.30 20.05 -1.21
C PRO A 2 12.45 19.68 0.26
N ILE A 3 11.47 20.10 1.05
CA ILE A 3 11.44 19.90 2.49
C ILE A 3 11.28 18.39 2.70
N THR A 4 12.37 17.69 2.99
CA THR A 4 12.29 16.31 3.51
C THR A 4 11.87 16.44 4.96
N ASN A 5 10.69 15.91 5.29
CA ASN A 5 10.00 16.07 6.56
C ASN A 5 10.66 15.33 7.75
N HIS A 6 11.89 14.84 7.60
CA HIS A 6 12.61 14.01 8.59
C HIS A 6 12.96 14.71 9.92
N GLN A 7 12.50 15.94 10.16
CA GLN A 7 12.67 16.66 11.44
C GLN A 7 11.35 17.09 12.09
N SER A 8 10.21 16.79 11.47
CA SER A 8 8.88 17.08 12.05
C SER A 8 8.32 15.81 12.69
N PRO A 9 7.62 15.90 13.84
CA PRO A 9 6.89 14.77 14.40
C PRO A 9 5.62 14.41 13.60
N VAL A 10 5.30 15.15 12.52
CA VAL A 10 4.09 14.98 11.70
C VAL A 10 4.41 14.13 10.49
N LEU A 11 3.60 13.11 10.20
CA LEU A 11 3.63 12.37 8.94
C LEU A 11 2.65 12.95 7.93
N VAL A 12 3.09 13.15 6.69
CA VAL A 12 2.29 13.65 5.59
C VAL A 12 1.99 12.52 4.60
N GLY A 13 0.70 12.21 4.44
CA GLY A 13 0.24 11.17 3.51
C GLY A 13 -0.60 11.72 2.36
N ILE A 14 -0.54 11.06 1.21
CA ILE A 14 -1.45 11.27 0.08
C ILE A 14 -2.18 9.96 -0.24
N HIS A 15 -3.49 10.04 -0.48
CA HIS A 15 -4.29 8.93 -0.99
C HIS A 15 -4.71 9.18 -2.44
N CYS A 16 -4.54 8.18 -3.30
CA CYS A 16 -5.05 8.19 -4.66
C CYS A 16 -5.48 6.79 -5.12
N CYS A 17 -6.72 6.64 -5.58
CA CYS A 17 -7.27 5.33 -5.98
C CYS A 17 -6.97 4.93 -7.43
N ALA A 18 -6.45 5.84 -8.28
CA ALA A 18 -6.54 5.70 -9.74
C ALA A 18 -5.21 5.97 -10.46
N ASN A 19 -5.22 5.74 -11.78
CA ASN A 19 -4.11 5.91 -12.73
C ASN A 19 -3.63 7.37 -12.80
N THR A 20 -2.86 7.76 -11.80
CA THR A 20 -2.15 9.05 -11.71
C THR A 20 -0.74 8.88 -12.24
N ASP A 21 -0.13 9.97 -12.69
CA ASP A 21 1.31 10.00 -12.89
C ASP A 21 2.00 9.91 -11.51
N TRP A 22 2.28 8.68 -11.08
CA TRP A 22 2.86 8.38 -9.77
C TRP A 22 4.22 9.04 -9.59
N SER A 23 4.95 9.35 -10.68
CA SER A 23 6.26 10.00 -10.59
C SER A 23 6.16 11.35 -9.88
N ILE A 24 5.16 12.17 -10.23
CA ILE A 24 4.97 13.51 -9.66
C ILE A 24 4.70 13.40 -8.15
N VAL A 25 3.84 12.48 -7.74
CA VAL A 25 3.47 12.28 -6.33
C VAL A 25 4.66 11.77 -5.52
N LEU A 26 5.37 10.76 -6.03
CA LEU A 26 6.52 10.13 -5.35
C LEU A 26 7.75 11.05 -5.26
N GLU A 27 7.85 12.05 -6.14
CA GLU A 27 8.90 13.08 -6.10
C GLU A 27 8.62 14.22 -5.12
N THR A 28 7.39 14.30 -4.58
CA THR A 28 7.05 15.29 -3.53
C THR A 28 7.68 14.94 -2.17
N GLY A 29 7.55 15.81 -1.17
CA GLY A 29 8.05 15.58 0.19
C GLY A 29 7.20 14.66 1.08
N ILE A 30 6.24 13.88 0.53
CA ILE A 30 5.37 13.01 1.33
C ILE A 30 6.14 11.87 2.03
N ASP A 31 5.57 11.41 3.13
CA ASP A 31 6.05 10.29 3.93
C ASP A 31 5.28 8.99 3.62
N ILE A 32 3.97 9.08 3.33
CA ILE A 32 3.10 7.92 3.08
C ILE A 32 2.35 8.07 1.75
N LEU A 33 2.45 7.06 0.89
CA LEU A 33 1.58 6.93 -0.28
C LEU A 33 0.54 5.84 -0.04
N SER A 34 -0.74 6.21 -0.01
CA SER A 34 -1.87 5.28 -0.02
C SER A 34 -2.42 5.15 -1.44
N PHE A 35 -2.47 3.92 -1.93
CA PHE A 35 -2.89 3.62 -3.29
C PHE A 35 -3.70 2.32 -3.34
N ASP A 36 -4.52 2.17 -4.37
CA ASP A 36 -5.25 0.92 -4.63
C ASP A 36 -4.29 -0.14 -5.19
N ALA A 37 -3.70 -0.91 -4.28
CA ALA A 37 -2.83 -2.02 -4.63
C ALA A 37 -3.61 -3.24 -5.15
N TYR A 38 -4.92 -3.31 -4.89
CA TYR A 38 -5.72 -4.45 -5.29
C TYR A 38 -5.91 -4.48 -6.81
N ASP A 39 -6.34 -3.36 -7.40
CA ASP A 39 -6.59 -3.25 -8.83
C ASP A 39 -5.46 -2.54 -9.61
N TYR A 40 -4.63 -1.70 -8.98
CA TYR A 40 -3.69 -0.81 -9.68
C TYR A 40 -2.21 -0.99 -9.33
N PHE A 41 -1.81 -2.10 -8.68
CA PHE A 41 -0.39 -2.38 -8.41
C PHE A 41 0.48 -2.37 -9.68
N ASP A 42 0.01 -2.98 -10.77
CA ASP A 42 0.76 -3.04 -12.03
C ASP A 42 1.02 -1.64 -12.62
N SER A 43 0.08 -0.71 -12.43
CA SER A 43 0.25 0.68 -12.83
C SER A 43 1.34 1.38 -12.02
N LEU A 44 1.46 1.11 -10.72
CA LEU A 44 2.55 1.63 -9.88
C LEU A 44 3.90 1.05 -10.31
N LEU A 45 3.94 -0.23 -10.71
CA LEU A 45 5.16 -0.91 -11.15
C LEU A 45 5.81 -0.28 -12.39
N LEU A 46 5.02 0.38 -13.24
CA LEU A 46 5.53 1.18 -14.37
C LEU A 46 6.46 2.31 -13.91
N TYR A 47 6.31 2.79 -12.68
CA TYR A 47 7.08 3.86 -12.05
C TYR A 47 8.12 3.34 -11.04
N ARG A 48 8.59 2.10 -11.20
CA ARG A 48 9.55 1.42 -10.30
C ARG A 48 10.75 2.26 -9.85
N GLU A 49 11.30 3.12 -10.72
CA GLU A 49 12.44 3.98 -10.35
C GLU A 49 12.03 5.08 -9.34
N ALA A 50 10.84 5.65 -9.50
CA ALA A 50 10.28 6.61 -8.55
C ALA A 50 9.92 5.93 -7.23
N VAL A 51 9.33 4.73 -7.30
CA VAL A 51 9.02 3.91 -6.10
C VAL A 51 10.31 3.56 -5.36
N LYS A 52 11.37 3.14 -6.08
CA LYS A 52 12.67 2.83 -5.49
C LYS A 52 13.25 4.02 -4.74
N LYS A 53 13.25 5.21 -5.35
CA LYS A 53 13.72 6.44 -4.70
C LYS A 53 12.89 6.80 -3.47
N PHE A 54 11.56 6.63 -3.55
CA PHE A 54 10.64 6.86 -2.43
C PHE A 54 10.94 5.94 -1.23
N ILE A 55 11.08 4.65 -1.46
CA ILE A 55 11.45 3.68 -0.41
C ILE A 55 12.88 3.93 0.12
N GLN A 56 13.81 4.35 -0.75
CA GLN A 56 15.18 4.65 -0.33
C GLN A 56 15.27 5.80 0.68
N ARG A 57 14.36 6.78 0.59
CA ARG A 57 14.20 7.89 1.55
C ARG A 57 13.19 7.58 2.68
N ASP A 58 12.99 6.30 2.97
CA ASP A 58 12.13 5.79 4.04
C ASP A 58 10.64 6.17 3.91
N GLY A 59 10.19 6.40 2.67
CA GLY A 59 8.78 6.54 2.36
C GLY A 59 8.02 5.22 2.55
N MET A 60 6.80 5.30 3.07
CA MET A 60 5.96 4.15 3.35
C MET A 60 4.87 3.96 2.29
N LEU A 61 4.65 2.71 1.88
CA LEU A 61 3.50 2.33 1.06
C LEU A 61 2.35 1.86 1.95
N ALA A 62 1.22 2.56 1.88
CA ALA A 62 -0.05 2.11 2.43
C ALA A 62 -0.79 1.31 1.34
N TRP A 63 -0.70 -0.01 1.47
CA TRP A 63 -1.23 -0.99 0.55
C TRP A 63 -2.75 -1.07 0.69
N GLY A 64 -3.46 -0.37 -0.19
CA GLY A 64 -4.91 -0.52 -0.41
C GLY A 64 -5.24 -1.86 -1.05
N ILE A 65 -4.92 -2.96 -0.35
CA ILE A 65 -4.95 -4.32 -0.90
C ILE A 65 -6.28 -5.03 -0.62
N VAL A 66 -7.11 -4.52 0.30
CA VAL A 66 -8.43 -5.13 0.57
C VAL A 66 -9.50 -4.41 -0.26
N PRO A 67 -10.21 -5.12 -1.16
CA PRO A 67 -11.23 -4.49 -1.99
C PRO A 67 -12.38 -3.94 -1.13
N THR A 68 -12.99 -2.85 -1.61
CA THR A 68 -14.12 -2.16 -0.92
C THR A 68 -15.45 -2.33 -1.65
N ASP A 69 -15.49 -3.18 -2.67
CA ASP A 69 -16.69 -3.57 -3.41
C ASP A 69 -17.02 -5.05 -3.14
N GLU A 70 -17.97 -5.61 -3.90
CA GLU A 70 -18.40 -7.00 -3.74
C GLU A 70 -17.28 -8.03 -3.92
N LYS A 71 -16.13 -7.67 -4.53
CA LYS A 71 -14.99 -8.58 -4.65
C LYS A 71 -14.51 -9.06 -3.28
N VAL A 72 -14.66 -8.24 -2.23
CA VAL A 72 -14.30 -8.61 -0.85
C VAL A 72 -15.02 -9.86 -0.35
N LEU A 73 -16.20 -10.16 -0.90
CA LEU A 73 -16.96 -11.35 -0.53
C LEU A 73 -16.22 -12.64 -0.92
N ASN A 74 -15.38 -12.59 -1.94
CA ASN A 74 -14.60 -13.72 -2.45
C ASN A 74 -13.16 -13.75 -1.93
N GLU A 75 -12.74 -12.77 -1.13
CA GLU A 75 -11.39 -12.70 -0.57
C GLU A 75 -11.30 -13.35 0.81
N SER A 76 -10.10 -13.85 1.12
CA SER A 76 -9.67 -14.33 2.43
C SER A 76 -8.32 -13.73 2.80
N VAL A 77 -7.92 -13.88 4.07
CA VAL A 77 -6.59 -13.45 4.52
C VAL A 77 -5.49 -14.11 3.67
N ASP A 78 -5.61 -15.40 3.37
CA ASP A 78 -4.64 -16.15 2.58
C ASP A 78 -4.52 -15.65 1.13
N SER A 79 -5.65 -15.31 0.47
CA SER A 79 -5.60 -14.80 -0.90
C SER A 79 -4.94 -13.43 -0.96
N LEU A 80 -5.28 -12.55 -0.01
CA LEU A 80 -4.71 -11.22 0.11
C LEU A 80 -3.22 -11.25 0.49
N LYS A 81 -2.82 -12.14 1.41
CA LYS A 81 -1.42 -12.40 1.76
C LYS A 81 -0.61 -12.82 0.54
N ARG A 82 -1.10 -13.80 -0.23
CA ARG A 82 -0.42 -14.24 -1.46
C ARG A 82 -0.28 -13.11 -2.47
N LYS A 83 -1.33 -12.30 -2.64
CA LYS A 83 -1.31 -11.14 -3.54
C LYS A 83 -0.26 -10.12 -3.09
N PHE A 84 -0.24 -9.75 -1.81
CA PHE A 84 0.74 -8.84 -1.23
C PHE A 84 2.18 -9.35 -1.40
N LEU A 85 2.47 -10.59 -1.00
CA LEU A 85 3.83 -11.15 -1.11
C LEU A 85 4.29 -11.25 -2.57
N SER A 86 3.38 -11.59 -3.49
CA SER A 86 3.68 -11.56 -4.93
C SER A 86 4.03 -10.15 -5.42
N SER A 87 3.31 -9.12 -4.97
CA SER A 87 3.64 -7.72 -5.27
C SER A 87 5.00 -7.32 -4.70
N ILE A 88 5.33 -7.73 -3.47
CA ILE A 88 6.66 -7.50 -2.87
C ILE A 88 7.76 -8.16 -3.70
N GLU A 89 7.60 -9.42 -4.10
CA GLU A 89 8.56 -10.11 -4.96
C GLU A 89 8.78 -9.38 -6.28
N GLN A 90 7.73 -8.82 -6.88
CA GLN A 90 7.85 -8.04 -8.11
C GLN A 90 8.66 -6.76 -7.90
N LEU A 91 8.44 -6.04 -6.80
CA LEU A 91 9.25 -4.86 -6.45
C LEU A 91 10.72 -5.22 -6.19
N VAL A 92 10.97 -6.34 -5.51
CA VAL A 92 12.34 -6.85 -5.26
C VAL A 92 13.05 -7.22 -6.57
N LYS A 93 12.37 -7.89 -7.50
CA LYS A 93 12.91 -8.19 -8.85
C LYS A 93 13.27 -6.92 -9.63
N ASN A 94 12.65 -5.79 -9.31
CA ASN A 94 12.95 -4.48 -9.88
C ASN A 94 14.01 -3.70 -9.07
N GLY A 95 14.72 -4.36 -8.15
CA GLY A 95 15.88 -3.81 -7.44
C GLY A 95 15.54 -2.91 -6.26
N ILE A 96 14.35 -3.06 -5.67
CA ILE A 96 13.96 -2.45 -4.40
C ILE A 96 14.32 -3.42 -3.26
N GLU A 97 14.90 -2.91 -2.18
CA GLU A 97 15.30 -3.74 -1.04
C GLU A 97 14.07 -4.29 -0.31
N GLY A 98 13.91 -5.62 -0.30
CA GLY A 98 12.75 -6.28 0.31
C GLY A 98 12.60 -5.98 1.80
N LYS A 99 13.72 -5.86 2.53
CA LYS A 99 13.70 -5.50 3.95
C LYS A 99 13.03 -4.13 4.16
N LYS A 100 13.39 -3.11 3.38
CA LYS A 100 12.77 -1.78 3.49
C LYS A 100 11.26 -1.80 3.22
N LEU A 101 10.80 -2.63 2.28
CA LEU A 101 9.38 -2.77 1.97
C LEU A 101 8.59 -3.43 3.12
N LEU A 102 9.20 -4.39 3.82
CA LEU A 102 8.58 -5.10 4.94
C LEU A 102 8.72 -4.35 6.28
N ASP A 103 9.75 -3.50 6.43
CA ASP A 103 9.91 -2.66 7.62
C ASP A 103 8.94 -1.45 7.62
N ASN A 104 8.47 -1.01 6.44
CA ASN A 104 7.81 0.29 6.25
C ASN A 104 6.54 0.21 5.38
N PHE A 105 5.53 -0.50 5.86
CA PHE A 105 4.24 -0.63 5.16
C PHE A 105 3.05 -0.42 6.10
N LEU A 106 1.90 -0.16 5.49
CA LEU A 106 0.59 -0.18 6.15
C LEU A 106 -0.39 -0.96 5.26
N PHE A 107 -1.35 -1.66 5.87
CA PHE A 107 -2.51 -2.14 5.12
C PHE A 107 -3.67 -1.18 5.29
N THR A 108 -4.36 -0.96 4.18
CA THR A 108 -5.57 -0.14 4.13
C THR A 108 -6.61 -0.82 3.24
N PRO A 109 -7.91 -0.48 3.39
CA PRO A 109 -8.87 -0.70 2.32
C PRO A 109 -8.40 0.01 1.03
N SER A 110 -8.72 -0.56 -0.13
CA SER A 110 -8.41 -0.01 -1.46
C SER A 110 -8.92 1.42 -1.68
N CYS A 111 -10.03 1.78 -1.04
CA CYS A 111 -10.70 3.07 -1.15
C CYS A 111 -11.55 3.35 0.10
N GLY A 112 -12.23 4.49 0.14
CA GLY A 112 -13.14 4.85 1.23
C GLY A 112 -14.37 3.93 1.31
N LEU A 113 -14.83 3.68 2.54
CA LEU A 113 -16.00 2.85 2.83
C LEU A 113 -17.31 3.65 2.98
N GLY A 114 -17.27 4.98 2.88
CA GLY A 114 -18.40 5.85 3.24
C GLY A 114 -19.68 5.66 2.41
N THR A 115 -19.58 5.04 1.23
CA THR A 115 -20.73 4.76 0.35
C THR A 115 -21.07 3.26 0.27
N LYS A 116 -20.45 2.43 1.09
CA LYS A 116 -20.60 0.97 1.05
C LYS A 116 -21.65 0.51 2.06
N SER A 117 -22.27 -0.63 1.78
CA SER A 117 -23.19 -1.26 2.74
C SER A 117 -22.42 -1.74 3.98
N GLU A 118 -23.08 -1.73 5.13
CA GLU A 118 -22.50 -2.17 6.41
C GLU A 118 -21.82 -3.57 6.33
N PRO A 119 -22.41 -4.61 5.72
CA PRO A 119 -21.74 -5.92 5.62
C PRO A 119 -20.43 -5.91 4.82
N ILE A 120 -20.36 -5.07 3.77
CA ILE A 120 -19.14 -4.90 2.96
C ILE A 120 -18.09 -4.16 3.78
N ALA A 121 -18.47 -3.06 4.43
CA ALA A 121 -17.57 -2.28 5.26
C ALA A 121 -16.99 -3.12 6.42
N GLU A 122 -17.84 -3.89 7.12
CA GLU A 122 -17.44 -4.78 8.20
C GLU A 122 -16.44 -5.84 7.70
N LYS A 123 -16.78 -6.56 6.63
CA LYS A 123 -15.88 -7.58 6.06
C LYS A 123 -14.55 -6.99 5.60
N THR A 124 -14.55 -5.84 4.93
CA THR A 124 -13.33 -5.16 4.50
C THR A 124 -12.44 -4.79 5.70
N LEU A 125 -13.01 -4.23 6.77
CA LEU A 125 -12.25 -3.85 7.96
C LEU A 125 -11.69 -5.08 8.71
N LEU A 126 -12.49 -6.13 8.85
CA LEU A 126 -12.05 -7.40 9.45
C LEU A 126 -10.88 -8.00 8.67
N LEU A 127 -11.01 -8.18 7.36
CA LEU A 127 -9.92 -8.70 6.53
C LEU A 127 -8.68 -7.83 6.55
N THR A 128 -8.83 -6.50 6.59
CA THR A 128 -7.67 -5.57 6.70
C THR A 128 -6.92 -5.80 8.01
N SER A 129 -7.64 -5.90 9.13
CA SER A 129 -7.04 -6.16 10.45
C SER A 129 -6.40 -7.55 10.53
N GLU A 130 -7.09 -8.59 10.07
CA GLU A 130 -6.59 -9.96 10.11
C GLU A 130 -5.36 -10.15 9.22
N LEU A 131 -5.36 -9.59 8.01
CA LEU A 131 -4.20 -9.59 7.13
C LEU A 131 -3.01 -8.90 7.77
N SER A 132 -3.23 -7.77 8.45
CA SER A 132 -2.14 -7.07 9.15
C SER A 132 -1.50 -7.94 10.23
N LYS A 133 -2.28 -8.68 11.01
CA LYS A 133 -1.76 -9.58 12.04
C LYS A 133 -0.97 -10.74 11.42
N GLU A 134 -1.56 -11.38 10.41
CA GLU A 134 -0.96 -12.52 9.72
C GLU A 134 0.39 -12.20 9.05
N ILE A 135 0.56 -10.97 8.56
CA ILE A 135 1.84 -10.54 7.97
C ILE A 135 2.86 -10.21 9.05
N LEU A 136 2.47 -9.57 10.16
CA LEU A 136 3.38 -9.29 11.28
C LEU A 136 3.95 -10.60 11.84
N ASP A 137 3.10 -11.59 12.08
CA ASP A 137 3.49 -12.93 12.55
C ASP A 137 4.38 -13.69 11.54
N TYR A 138 4.32 -13.34 10.26
CA TYR A 138 5.18 -13.91 9.21
C TYR A 138 6.55 -13.24 9.13
N THR A 139 6.67 -11.98 9.55
CA THR A 139 7.91 -11.20 9.46
C THR A 139 8.74 -11.18 10.74
N ASP A 140 8.16 -11.62 11.87
CA ASP A 140 8.85 -11.86 13.15
C ASP A 140 9.66 -13.17 13.15
#